data_AF-A0AA43F8M6-F1
#
_entry.id   AF-A0AA43F8M6-F1
#
_cell.length_a   1.000
_cell.length_b   1.000
_cell.length_c   1.000
_cell.angle_alpha   90.00
_cell.angle_beta   90.00
_cell.angle_gamma   90.00
#
_symmetry.space_group_name_H-M   'P 1'
#
loop_
_entity.id
_entity.type
_entity.pdbx_description
1 polymer ?
#
loop_
_entity_poly.entity_id
_entity_poly.type
_entity_poly.pdbx_seq_one_letter_code
_entity_poly.pdbx_strand_id
1 'polypeptide(L)'
;MTTDELEQLLAQQPVALLHRLARGRVHRQFRAGKRRLIELLLQHSSHNRAGLEFDLQALLEERQSQSESGGRRSQHPPPITRKKTTPQAPVSALPEPAISLTGWLEGIGVPEPQPFVPDPWQTEALSALSETDVVISVPTGSGKTYVAIEAARRAMEDNRTVIYTSPLKALSNTKYTEFSRLFGPDKVGILTGDRQEHGQAPLLIMTTEILRNLLYDAASGEIDIRLDTLGLVILDESQYIADHERGVVWEETIIFCPSQAKLLLLSASIGNPQDIADWLTSIRPTACRLVRHSKRTVPLRAGYLHPNGKLTPLFRTLGIPYGHPSQLHPEAKRLFLEYEEQTLPSGRSRR
;
A
#
# COMPACT_ATOMS: atom_id res chain seq x y z
N MET A 1 -31.36 10.74 -18.52
CA MET A 1 -30.64 11.42 -19.63
C MET A 1 -30.20 10.39 -20.67
N THR A 2 -29.96 10.78 -21.93
CA THR A 2 -29.28 9.92 -22.93
C THR A 2 -27.79 9.76 -22.61
N THR A 3 -27.11 8.74 -23.14
CA THR A 3 -25.66 8.53 -22.90
C THR A 3 -24.84 9.74 -23.35
N ASP A 4 -25.21 10.33 -24.49
CA ASP A 4 -24.55 11.52 -25.03
C ASP A 4 -24.79 12.77 -24.15
N GLU A 5 -26.00 12.93 -23.62
CA GLU A 5 -26.30 14.00 -22.64
C GLU A 5 -25.49 13.85 -21.36
N LEU A 6 -25.34 12.62 -20.85
CA LEU A 6 -24.58 12.34 -19.63
C LEU A 6 -23.08 12.56 -19.85
N GLU A 7 -22.55 12.14 -21.00
CA GLU A 7 -21.17 12.39 -21.38
C GLU A 7 -20.89 13.90 -21.47
N GLN A 8 -21.77 14.66 -22.11
CA GLN A 8 -21.64 16.13 -22.17
C GLN A 8 -21.71 16.77 -20.79
N LEU A 9 -22.60 16.31 -19.91
CA LEU A 9 -22.74 16.86 -18.57
C LEU A 9 -21.49 16.57 -17.71
N LEU A 10 -20.97 15.34 -17.77
CA LEU A 10 -19.71 14.96 -17.12
C LEU A 10 -18.52 15.75 -17.69
N ALA A 11 -18.49 15.98 -19.00
CA ALA A 11 -17.46 16.77 -19.67
C ALA A 11 -17.46 18.25 -19.24
N GLN A 12 -18.57 18.78 -18.74
CA GLN A 12 -18.64 20.14 -18.19
C GLN A 12 -18.17 20.24 -16.73
N GLN A 13 -18.01 19.11 -16.01
CA GLN A 13 -17.64 19.13 -14.61
C GLN A 13 -16.13 19.28 -14.35
N PRO A 14 -15.70 19.85 -13.21
CA PRO A 14 -14.30 19.86 -12.80
C PRO A 14 -13.76 18.44 -12.55
N VAL A 15 -12.48 18.21 -12.85
CA VAL A 15 -11.81 16.89 -12.69
C VAL A 15 -11.89 16.39 -11.23
N ALA A 16 -11.80 17.29 -10.25
CA ALA A 16 -11.96 16.95 -8.85
C ALA A 16 -13.35 16.35 -8.52
N LEU A 17 -14.40 16.82 -9.19
CA LEU A 17 -15.76 16.28 -9.03
C LEU A 17 -15.86 14.89 -9.67
N LEU A 18 -15.26 14.70 -10.84
CA LEU A 18 -15.22 13.39 -11.51
C LEU A 18 -14.44 12.33 -10.70
N HIS A 19 -13.35 12.73 -10.03
CA HIS A 19 -12.65 11.84 -9.09
C HIS A 19 -13.49 11.48 -7.87
N ARG A 20 -14.32 12.42 -7.35
CA ARG A 20 -15.27 12.12 -6.28
C ARG A 20 -16.33 11.13 -6.75
N LEU A 21 -16.90 11.32 -7.94
CA LEU A 21 -17.87 10.39 -8.53
C LEU A 21 -17.29 9.00 -8.80
N ALA A 22 -16.03 8.93 -9.23
CA ALA A 22 -15.33 7.67 -9.51
C ALA A 22 -14.85 6.94 -8.24
N ARG A 23 -14.94 7.58 -7.07
CA ARG A 23 -14.58 6.97 -5.79
C ARG A 23 -15.61 5.89 -5.43
N GLY A 24 -15.16 4.67 -5.14
CA GLY A 24 -16.04 3.53 -4.86
C GLY A 24 -16.69 2.87 -6.08
N ARG A 25 -16.61 3.48 -7.27
CA ARG A 25 -17.16 2.93 -8.52
C ARG A 25 -16.10 2.38 -9.47
N VAL A 26 -14.91 2.98 -9.49
CA VAL A 26 -13.86 2.60 -10.44
C VAL A 26 -12.59 2.28 -9.66
N HIS A 27 -12.07 1.06 -9.78
CA HIS A 27 -10.93 0.59 -8.96
C HIS A 27 -9.55 1.18 -9.40
N ARG A 28 -9.48 1.90 -10.54
CA ARG A 28 -8.24 2.45 -11.14
C ARG A 28 -8.40 3.87 -11.67
N GLN A 29 -9.10 4.71 -10.92
CA GLN A 29 -9.36 6.12 -11.22
C GLN A 29 -8.28 7.09 -10.73
N PHE A 30 -7.36 6.63 -9.87
CA PHE A 30 -6.34 7.48 -9.27
C PHE A 30 -5.38 8.02 -10.35
N ARG A 31 -5.31 9.35 -10.49
CA ARG A 31 -4.53 10.06 -11.54
C ARG A 31 -5.00 9.85 -12.99
N ALA A 32 -6.18 9.26 -13.20
CA ALA A 32 -6.78 9.20 -14.52
C ALA A 32 -7.16 10.62 -14.97
N GLY A 33 -6.77 11.01 -16.18
CA GLY A 33 -7.18 12.28 -16.78
C GLY A 33 -8.70 12.33 -17.01
N LYS A 34 -9.24 13.54 -17.19
CA LYS A 34 -10.68 13.81 -17.32
C LYS A 34 -11.41 12.85 -18.27
N ARG A 35 -10.88 12.65 -19.48
CA ARG A 35 -11.47 11.78 -20.49
C ARG A 35 -11.52 10.32 -20.03
N ARG A 36 -10.42 9.82 -19.47
CA ARG A 36 -10.36 8.44 -18.97
C ARG A 36 -11.32 8.23 -17.79
N LEU A 37 -11.50 9.23 -16.94
CA LEU A 37 -12.51 9.19 -15.88
C LEU A 37 -13.93 9.12 -16.45
N ILE A 38 -14.24 9.94 -17.46
CA ILE A 38 -15.56 9.94 -18.11
C ILE A 38 -15.81 8.59 -18.78
N GLU A 39 -14.85 8.07 -19.55
CA GLU A 39 -14.94 6.73 -20.16
C GLU A 39 -15.16 5.63 -19.11
N LEU A 40 -14.38 5.64 -18.02
CA LEU A 40 -14.51 4.64 -16.95
C LEU A 40 -15.84 4.76 -16.20
N LEU A 41 -16.32 5.98 -15.95
CA LEU A 41 -17.63 6.24 -15.34
C LEU A 41 -18.76 5.77 -16.25
N LEU A 42 -18.70 6.06 -17.56
CA LEU A 42 -19.69 5.64 -18.53
C LEU A 42 -19.69 4.12 -18.72
N GLN A 43 -18.52 3.49 -18.84
CA GLN A 43 -18.37 2.04 -18.92
C GLN A 43 -18.95 1.33 -17.70
N HIS A 44 -18.68 1.85 -16.50
CA HIS A 44 -19.21 1.27 -15.26
C HIS A 44 -20.70 1.57 -15.05
N SER A 45 -21.21 2.69 -15.58
CA SER A 45 -22.63 3.09 -15.50
C SER A 45 -23.59 2.20 -16.32
N SER A 46 -23.07 1.30 -17.16
CA SER A 46 -23.87 0.30 -17.87
C SER A 46 -24.70 -0.60 -16.94
N HIS A 47 -24.26 -0.79 -15.69
CA HIS A 47 -24.92 -1.65 -14.70
C HIS A 47 -25.75 -0.89 -13.63
N ASN A 48 -25.50 0.41 -13.41
CA ASN A 48 -26.26 1.22 -12.45
C ASN A 48 -26.24 2.72 -12.81
N ARG A 49 -26.93 3.06 -13.89
CA ARG A 49 -26.98 4.43 -14.43
C ARG A 49 -27.69 5.43 -13.52
N ALA A 50 -28.82 5.01 -12.93
CA ALA A 50 -29.62 5.86 -12.04
C ALA A 50 -28.83 6.33 -10.81
N GLY A 51 -27.99 5.47 -10.23
CA GLY A 51 -27.13 5.83 -9.11
C GLY A 51 -26.01 6.81 -9.47
N LEU A 52 -25.55 6.84 -10.72
CA LEU A 52 -24.57 7.84 -11.17
C LEU A 52 -25.21 9.21 -11.39
N GLU A 53 -26.40 9.23 -12.01
CA GLU A 53 -27.16 10.47 -12.25
C GLU A 53 -27.57 11.14 -10.92
N PHE A 54 -28.00 10.34 -9.92
CA PHE A 54 -28.37 10.82 -8.59
C PHE A 54 -27.18 11.47 -7.85
N ASP A 55 -26.04 10.78 -7.77
CA ASP A 55 -24.84 11.32 -7.10
C ASP A 55 -24.29 12.58 -7.79
N LEU A 56 -24.39 12.64 -9.11
CA LEU A 56 -24.00 13.80 -9.89
C LEU A 56 -24.90 15.01 -9.57
N GLN A 57 -26.21 14.81 -9.44
CA GLN A 57 -27.14 15.86 -9.02
C GLN A 57 -26.87 16.31 -7.58
N ALA A 58 -26.71 15.39 -6.64
CA ALA A 58 -26.41 15.70 -5.24
C ALA A 58 -25.13 16.55 -5.10
N LEU A 59 -24.07 16.22 -5.84
CA LEU A 59 -22.81 16.98 -5.84
C LEU A 59 -22.92 18.36 -6.51
N LEU A 60 -23.88 18.54 -7.43
CA LEU A 60 -24.16 19.84 -8.05
C LEU A 60 -24.94 20.75 -7.10
N GLU A 61 -25.93 20.22 -6.38
CA GLU A 61 -26.71 20.93 -5.36
C GLU A 61 -25.82 21.34 -4.16
N GLU A 62 -24.92 20.46 -3.71
CA GLU A 62 -23.94 20.77 -2.66
C GLU A 62 -23.03 21.95 -3.08
N ARG A 63 -22.69 22.04 -4.36
CA ARG A 63 -21.86 23.13 -4.89
C ARG A 63 -22.62 24.44 -5.04
N GLN A 64 -23.91 24.39 -5.37
CA GLN A 64 -24.77 25.57 -5.42
C GLN A 64 -25.00 26.15 -4.02
N SER A 65 -25.28 25.30 -3.03
CA SER A 65 -25.44 25.72 -1.63
C SER A 65 -24.15 26.29 -1.00
N GLN A 66 -22.97 25.79 -1.38
CA GLN A 66 -21.67 26.38 -1.00
C GLN A 66 -21.41 27.74 -1.67
N SER A 67 -21.98 27.98 -2.85
CA SER A 67 -21.88 29.29 -3.52
C SER A 67 -22.80 30.36 -2.93
N GLU A 68 -23.93 29.95 -2.34
CA GLU A 68 -24.90 30.84 -1.67
C GLU A 68 -24.54 31.16 -0.21
N SER A 69 -23.82 30.26 0.48
CA SER A 69 -23.41 30.42 1.88
C SER A 69 -22.04 31.14 2.08
N GLY A 70 -21.37 31.54 1.00
CA GLY A 70 -20.02 32.13 0.99
C GLY A 70 -19.91 33.64 1.26
N GLY A 71 -20.89 34.25 1.91
CA GLY A 71 -20.91 35.68 2.27
C GLY A 71 -20.28 35.99 3.65
N ARG A 72 -19.06 35.56 3.94
CA ARG A 72 -18.28 36.10 5.09
C ARG A 72 -16.83 36.39 4.69
N ARG A 73 -16.53 37.70 4.63
CA ARG A 73 -15.24 38.32 4.34
C ARG A 73 -14.12 37.73 5.21
N SER A 74 -13.08 37.18 4.57
CA SER A 74 -11.72 37.23 5.12
C SER A 74 -10.93 38.30 4.37
N GLN A 75 -10.11 39.05 5.10
CA GLN A 75 -9.42 40.25 4.65
C GLN A 75 -8.34 39.93 3.61
N HIS A 76 -8.36 40.66 2.49
CA HIS A 76 -7.28 40.65 1.50
C HIS A 76 -6.04 41.41 2.01
N PRO A 77 -4.80 40.95 1.72
CA PRO A 77 -3.62 41.82 1.71
C PRO A 77 -3.65 42.76 0.49
N PRO A 78 -2.86 43.86 0.48
CA PRO A 78 -3.02 44.95 -0.47
C PRO A 78 -2.64 44.56 -1.91
N PRO A 79 -3.09 45.32 -2.93
CA PRO A 79 -2.89 44.97 -4.32
C PRO A 79 -1.43 45.15 -4.74
N ILE A 80 -0.87 44.12 -5.38
CA ILE A 80 0.41 44.22 -6.08
C ILE A 80 0.19 45.09 -7.32
N THR A 81 0.91 46.22 -7.37
CA THR A 81 0.96 47.14 -8.50
C THR A 81 1.41 46.42 -9.78
N ARG A 82 0.64 46.59 -10.86
CA ARG A 82 1.02 46.15 -12.22
C ARG A 82 2.35 46.79 -12.63
N LYS A 83 3.44 46.01 -12.63
CA LYS A 83 4.66 46.40 -13.36
C LYS A 83 4.40 46.24 -14.86
N LYS A 84 4.68 47.32 -15.60
CA LYS A 84 4.64 47.40 -17.06
C LYS A 84 5.43 46.25 -17.69
N THR A 85 4.82 45.62 -18.67
CA THR A 85 5.43 44.65 -19.58
C THR A 85 6.56 45.29 -20.38
N THR A 86 7.78 44.78 -20.20
CA THR A 86 8.91 45.03 -21.10
C THR A 86 8.93 43.92 -22.17
N PRO A 87 9.29 44.19 -23.44
CA PRO A 87 9.26 43.19 -24.51
C PRO A 87 10.21 42.01 -24.22
N GLN A 88 9.75 40.79 -24.48
CA GLN A 88 10.51 39.57 -24.32
C GLN A 88 11.69 39.51 -25.30
N ALA A 89 12.89 39.29 -24.76
CA ALA A 89 14.07 38.87 -25.50
C ALA A 89 13.90 37.39 -25.96
N PRO A 90 14.57 36.96 -27.04
CA PRO A 90 14.37 35.65 -27.66
C PRO A 90 14.68 34.49 -26.70
N VAL A 91 13.83 33.46 -26.80
CA VAL A 91 13.88 32.20 -26.06
C VAL A 91 15.27 31.57 -26.20
N SER A 92 16.11 31.74 -25.17
CA SER A 92 17.39 31.07 -25.04
C SER A 92 17.39 30.27 -23.74
N ALA A 93 17.80 29.00 -23.88
CA ALA A 93 17.94 27.96 -22.86
C ALA A 93 16.64 27.51 -22.15
N LEU A 94 16.18 26.31 -22.52
CA LEU A 94 15.36 25.47 -21.63
C LEU A 94 16.09 25.39 -20.27
N PRO A 95 15.43 25.65 -19.12
CA PRO A 95 16.10 25.52 -17.84
C PRO A 95 16.52 24.06 -17.65
N GLU A 96 17.83 23.81 -17.58
CA GLU A 96 18.35 22.50 -17.16
C GLU A 96 17.73 22.12 -15.80
N PRO A 97 17.45 20.82 -15.56
CA PRO A 97 16.81 20.38 -14.32
C PRO A 97 17.70 20.70 -13.11
N ALA A 98 17.07 20.93 -11.96
CA ALA A 98 17.74 21.37 -10.72
C ALA A 98 18.77 20.38 -10.13
N ILE A 99 18.90 19.17 -10.71
CA ILE A 99 19.86 18.13 -10.30
C ILE A 99 20.32 17.40 -11.57
N SER A 100 21.63 17.25 -11.77
CA SER A 100 22.20 16.45 -12.87
C SER A 100 21.88 14.96 -12.68
N LEU A 101 21.81 14.16 -13.76
CA LEU A 101 21.58 12.71 -13.66
C LEU A 101 22.60 12.04 -12.73
N THR A 102 23.87 12.43 -12.84
CA THR A 102 24.96 11.95 -11.99
C THR A 102 24.70 12.29 -10.52
N GLY A 103 24.32 13.53 -10.20
CA GLY A 103 23.95 13.92 -8.83
C GLY A 103 22.66 13.26 -8.34
N TRP A 104 21.73 12.96 -9.25
CA TRP A 104 20.48 12.27 -8.92
C TRP A 104 20.66 10.77 -8.68
N LEU A 105 21.75 10.16 -9.17
CA LEU A 105 22.11 8.76 -8.90
C LEU A 105 23.21 8.61 -7.84
N GLU A 106 23.85 9.72 -7.44
CA GLU A 106 24.93 9.72 -6.46
C GLU A 106 24.50 9.09 -5.13
N GLY A 107 25.34 8.21 -4.58
CA GLY A 107 25.05 7.47 -3.34
C GLY A 107 24.07 6.31 -3.49
N ILE A 108 23.60 5.98 -4.70
CA ILE A 108 22.97 4.69 -4.97
C ILE A 108 24.06 3.65 -5.16
N GLY A 109 24.06 2.63 -4.32
CA GLY A 109 25.03 1.55 -4.37
C GLY A 109 24.78 0.52 -3.27
N VAL A 110 25.65 -0.49 -3.22
CA VAL A 110 25.70 -1.42 -2.09
C VAL A 110 26.56 -0.76 -1.02
N PRO A 111 26.04 -0.51 0.20
CA PRO A 111 26.86 0.00 1.28
C PRO A 111 27.94 -1.02 1.65
N GLU A 112 29.06 -0.55 2.17
CA GLU A 112 30.09 -1.43 2.73
C GLU A 112 29.49 -2.38 3.78
N PRO A 113 29.87 -3.67 3.79
CA PRO A 113 29.36 -4.61 4.79
C PRO A 113 29.66 -4.12 6.20
N GLN A 114 28.61 -3.99 7.01
CA GLN A 114 28.72 -3.67 8.44
C GLN A 114 28.11 -4.78 9.28
N PRO A 115 28.56 -4.95 10.54
CA PRO A 115 27.88 -5.84 11.48
C PRO A 115 26.39 -5.51 11.55
N PHE A 116 25.57 -6.54 11.48
CA PHE A 116 24.13 -6.36 11.58
C PHE A 116 23.75 -5.91 13.00
N VAL A 117 23.00 -4.81 13.08
CA VAL A 117 22.39 -4.31 14.31
C VAL A 117 20.89 -4.20 14.05
N PRO A 118 20.04 -4.84 14.87
CA PRO A 118 18.60 -4.74 14.68
C PRO A 118 18.10 -3.32 14.94
N ASP A 119 17.16 -2.86 14.13
CA ASP A 119 16.48 -1.59 14.34
C ASP A 119 15.68 -1.61 15.65
N PRO A 120 15.50 -0.46 16.32
CA PRO A 120 14.73 -0.38 17.58
C PRO A 120 13.31 -0.97 17.49
N TRP A 121 12.64 -0.81 16.34
CA TRP A 121 11.30 -1.37 16.13
C TRP A 121 11.32 -2.90 16.02
N GLN A 122 12.42 -3.50 15.56
CA GLN A 122 12.57 -4.96 15.50
C GLN A 122 12.71 -5.53 16.91
N THR A 123 13.52 -4.89 17.75
CA THR A 123 13.66 -5.28 19.17
C THR A 123 12.38 -5.07 19.96
N GLU A 124 11.66 -3.97 19.70
CA GLU A 124 10.34 -3.70 20.30
C GLU A 124 9.33 -4.79 19.92
N ALA A 125 9.25 -5.17 18.64
CA ALA A 125 8.34 -6.20 18.19
C ALA A 125 8.61 -7.55 18.84
N LEU A 126 9.88 -7.95 18.94
CA LEU A 126 10.27 -9.19 19.61
C LEU A 126 10.00 -9.19 21.12
N SER A 127 10.17 -8.03 21.77
CA SER A 127 9.83 -7.87 23.18
C SER A 127 8.33 -7.86 23.44
N ALA A 128 7.53 -7.30 22.53
CA ALA A 128 6.07 -7.32 22.67
C ALA A 128 5.52 -8.74 22.46
N LEU A 129 6.06 -9.48 21.49
CA LEU A 129 5.58 -10.82 21.11
C LEU A 129 5.66 -11.86 22.24
N SER A 130 6.52 -11.66 23.25
CA SER A 130 6.58 -12.57 24.40
C SER A 130 5.31 -12.50 25.27
N GLU A 131 4.58 -11.39 25.22
CA GLU A 131 3.40 -11.17 26.06
C GLU A 131 2.12 -11.01 25.23
N THR A 132 2.22 -10.36 24.06
CA THR A 132 1.09 -9.96 23.22
C THR A 132 1.12 -10.61 21.84
N ASP A 133 -0.02 -10.59 21.14
CA ASP A 133 0.01 -10.70 19.68
C ASP A 133 0.64 -9.40 19.11
N VAL A 134 1.23 -9.46 17.91
CA VAL A 134 1.94 -8.32 17.32
C VAL A 134 1.56 -8.12 15.86
N VAL A 135 1.19 -6.89 15.52
CA VAL A 135 1.04 -6.41 14.13
C VAL A 135 2.21 -5.50 13.80
N ILE A 136 2.96 -5.85 12.76
CA ILE A 136 4.07 -5.04 12.23
C ILE A 136 3.64 -4.37 10.94
N SER A 137 3.62 -3.03 10.94
CA SER A 137 3.34 -2.21 9.75
C SER A 137 4.56 -1.37 9.41
N VAL A 138 5.39 -1.90 8.49
CA VAL A 138 6.64 -1.26 8.05
C VAL A 138 6.85 -1.43 6.54
N PRO A 139 7.54 -0.50 5.86
CA PRO A 139 7.83 -0.62 4.44
C PRO A 139 8.51 -1.94 4.05
N THR A 140 8.32 -2.33 2.79
CA THR A 140 9.09 -3.43 2.18
C THR A 140 10.57 -3.08 2.15
N GLY A 141 11.41 -4.07 2.46
CA GLY A 141 12.86 -3.88 2.57
C GLY A 141 13.34 -3.32 3.91
N SER A 142 12.47 -3.12 4.90
CA SER A 142 12.86 -2.72 6.26
C SER A 142 13.41 -3.87 7.12
N GLY A 143 13.39 -5.13 6.64
CA GLY A 143 13.93 -6.26 7.39
C GLY A 143 12.95 -6.98 8.31
N LYS A 144 11.65 -7.03 7.96
CA LYS A 144 10.62 -7.81 8.70
C LYS A 144 11.02 -9.28 8.93
N THR A 145 11.70 -9.88 7.96
CA THR A 145 12.15 -11.27 8.03
C THR A 145 13.08 -11.53 9.22
N TYR A 146 13.85 -10.54 9.69
CA TYR A 146 14.65 -10.69 10.91
C TYR A 146 13.77 -11.00 12.13
N VAL A 147 12.67 -10.26 12.31
CA VAL A 147 11.73 -10.50 13.43
C VAL A 147 11.10 -11.88 13.30
N ALA A 148 10.71 -12.29 12.10
CA ALA A 148 10.16 -13.64 11.85
C ALA A 148 11.16 -14.75 12.24
N ILE A 149 12.41 -14.61 11.82
CA ILE A 149 13.49 -15.56 12.10
C ILE A 149 13.74 -15.67 13.61
N GLU A 150 13.88 -14.53 14.29
CA GLU A 150 14.20 -14.50 15.71
C GLU A 150 13.03 -14.97 16.57
N ALA A 151 11.79 -14.62 16.20
CA ALA A 151 10.59 -15.14 16.84
C ALA A 151 10.47 -16.67 16.67
N ALA A 152 10.71 -17.18 15.46
CA ALA A 152 10.71 -18.61 15.19
C ALA A 152 11.80 -19.34 15.99
N ARG A 153 13.01 -18.77 16.07
CA ARG A 153 14.12 -19.31 16.88
C ARG A 153 13.71 -19.50 18.33
N ARG A 154 13.22 -18.45 18.98
CA ARG A 154 12.80 -18.47 20.40
C ARG A 154 11.71 -19.51 20.65
N ALA A 155 10.68 -19.52 19.81
CA ALA A 155 9.60 -20.50 19.94
C ALA A 155 10.08 -21.94 19.78
N MET A 156 10.98 -22.22 18.82
CA MET A 156 11.57 -23.56 18.65
C MET A 156 12.48 -23.96 19.82
N GLU A 157 13.24 -23.02 20.39
CA GLU A 157 14.06 -23.26 21.59
C GLU A 157 13.18 -23.61 22.81
N ASP A 158 11.97 -23.05 22.89
CA ASP A 158 10.95 -23.39 23.88
C ASP A 158 10.17 -24.68 23.55
N ASN A 159 10.62 -25.47 22.56
CA ASN A 159 9.95 -26.67 22.05
C ASN A 159 8.51 -26.43 21.60
N ARG A 160 8.22 -25.23 21.09
CA ARG A 160 6.94 -24.89 20.47
C ARG A 160 7.01 -25.05 18.96
N THR A 161 5.91 -25.53 18.38
CA THR A 161 5.73 -25.56 16.93
C THR A 161 5.49 -24.14 16.43
N VAL A 162 6.12 -23.81 15.31
CA VAL A 162 6.00 -22.54 14.60
C VAL A 162 5.40 -22.78 13.23
N ILE A 163 4.37 -22.02 12.89
CA ILE A 163 3.81 -22.03 11.54
C ILE A 163 4.10 -20.68 10.88
N TYR A 164 4.79 -20.70 9.75
CA TYR A 164 4.99 -19.55 8.89
C TYR A 164 4.07 -19.68 7.67
N THR A 165 3.15 -18.74 7.51
CA THR A 165 2.28 -18.69 6.32
C THR A 165 2.70 -17.61 5.36
N SER A 166 2.57 -17.90 4.07
CA SER A 166 2.63 -16.91 3.01
C SER A 166 1.42 -17.07 2.08
N PRO A 167 0.81 -15.98 1.57
CA PRO A 167 -0.35 -16.09 0.68
C PRO A 167 0.00 -16.65 -0.70
N LEU A 168 1.29 -16.77 -1.07
CA LEU A 168 1.68 -17.27 -2.40
C LEU A 168 2.58 -18.50 -2.28
N LYS A 169 2.22 -19.59 -2.98
CA LYS A 169 3.01 -20.84 -3.02
C LYS A 169 4.47 -20.61 -3.40
N ALA A 170 4.72 -19.73 -4.38
CA ALA A 170 6.07 -19.40 -4.81
C ALA A 170 6.91 -18.78 -3.68
N LEU A 171 6.31 -17.91 -2.87
CA LEU A 171 6.97 -17.33 -1.70
C LEU A 171 7.21 -18.37 -0.60
N SER A 172 6.27 -19.30 -0.38
CA SER A 172 6.46 -20.43 0.54
C SER A 172 7.69 -21.27 0.18
N ASN A 173 7.90 -21.58 -1.10
CA ASN A 173 9.09 -22.33 -1.56
C ASN A 173 10.41 -21.57 -1.32
N THR A 174 10.43 -20.27 -1.57
CA THR A 174 11.59 -19.42 -1.28
C THR A 174 11.88 -19.41 0.21
N LYS A 175 10.85 -19.22 1.05
CA LYS A 175 10.99 -19.22 2.51
C LYS A 175 11.44 -20.57 3.05
N TYR A 176 10.97 -21.66 2.47
CA TYR A 176 11.42 -23.01 2.83
C TYR A 176 12.92 -23.18 2.58
N THR A 177 13.39 -22.74 1.42
CA THR A 177 14.83 -22.80 1.11
C THR A 177 15.66 -21.91 2.03
N GLU A 178 15.20 -20.68 2.30
CA GLU A 178 15.89 -19.74 3.20
C GLU A 178 15.95 -20.26 4.64
N PHE A 179 14.83 -20.73 5.18
CA PHE A 179 14.74 -21.19 6.55
C PHE A 179 15.44 -22.53 6.74
N SER A 180 15.39 -23.44 5.77
CA SER A 180 16.14 -24.71 5.82
C SER A 180 17.64 -24.47 5.89
N ARG A 181 18.16 -23.46 5.16
CA ARG A 181 19.58 -23.08 5.24
C ARG A 181 19.95 -22.51 6.61
N LEU A 182 19.02 -21.82 7.26
CA LEU A 182 19.26 -21.12 8.51
C LEU A 182 19.12 -22.02 9.75
N PHE A 183 18.07 -22.84 9.79
CA PHE A 183 17.72 -23.68 10.95
C PHE A 183 18.16 -25.14 10.79
N GLY A 184 18.52 -25.55 9.57
CA GLY A 184 18.81 -26.92 9.20
C GLY A 184 17.61 -27.57 8.49
N PRO A 185 17.85 -28.41 7.48
CA PRO A 185 16.79 -29.00 6.65
C PRO A 185 15.82 -29.87 7.45
N ASP A 186 16.30 -30.60 8.46
CA ASP A 186 15.45 -31.48 9.28
C ASP A 186 14.53 -30.73 10.25
N LYS A 187 14.77 -29.43 10.46
CA LYS A 187 13.98 -28.59 11.36
C LYS A 187 12.89 -27.79 10.66
N VAL A 188 12.82 -27.85 9.33
CA VAL A 188 11.88 -27.05 8.54
C VAL A 188 11.09 -27.96 7.62
N GLY A 189 9.77 -27.83 7.67
CA GLY A 189 8.85 -28.52 6.77
C GLY A 189 8.13 -27.55 5.85
N ILE A 190 7.60 -28.08 4.75
CA ILE A 190 6.73 -27.33 3.84
C ILE A 190 5.46 -28.14 3.56
N LEU A 191 4.32 -27.47 3.71
CA LEU A 191 2.99 -28.00 3.44
C LEU A 191 2.25 -27.05 2.48
N THR A 192 2.20 -27.41 1.21
CA THR A 192 1.35 -26.77 0.21
C THR A 192 0.44 -27.83 -0.40
N GLY A 193 -0.60 -27.42 -1.14
CA GLY A 193 -1.51 -28.38 -1.78
C GLY A 193 -0.84 -29.33 -2.79
N ASP A 194 0.39 -29.05 -3.21
CA ASP A 194 1.17 -29.80 -4.19
C ASP A 194 2.48 -30.37 -3.64
N ARG A 195 2.90 -29.97 -2.43
CA ARG A 195 4.20 -30.35 -1.85
C ARG A 195 4.08 -30.55 -0.35
N GLN A 196 4.53 -31.71 0.12
CA GLN A 196 4.56 -32.05 1.54
C GLN A 196 5.91 -32.67 1.88
N GLU A 197 6.74 -31.94 2.62
CA GLU A 197 8.06 -32.37 3.08
C GLU A 197 8.22 -32.03 4.56
N HIS A 198 8.85 -32.96 5.31
CA HIS A 198 9.09 -32.83 6.76
C HIS A 198 7.89 -32.29 7.55
N GLY A 199 6.71 -32.87 7.33
CA GLY A 199 5.44 -32.36 7.89
C GLY A 199 5.31 -32.41 9.42
N GLN A 200 6.32 -32.93 10.13
CA GLN A 200 6.43 -32.97 11.59
C GLN A 200 7.60 -32.11 12.12
N ALA A 201 8.19 -31.28 11.25
CA ALA A 201 9.23 -30.35 11.65
C ALA A 201 8.69 -29.29 12.63
N PRO A 202 9.53 -28.79 13.56
CA PRO A 202 9.14 -27.76 14.51
C PRO A 202 8.80 -26.42 13.85
N LEU A 203 9.32 -26.14 12.65
CA LEU A 203 8.94 -24.98 11.84
C LEU A 203 8.30 -25.44 10.53
N LEU A 204 7.01 -25.17 10.37
CA LEU A 204 6.24 -25.53 9.19
C LEU A 204 5.94 -24.30 8.34
N ILE A 205 6.27 -24.37 7.06
CA ILE A 205 5.96 -23.32 6.08
C ILE A 205 4.77 -23.78 5.25
N MET A 206 3.74 -22.97 5.15
CA MET A 206 2.54 -23.33 4.40
C MET A 206 1.87 -22.12 3.76
N THR A 207 0.84 -22.35 2.94
CA THR A 207 -0.06 -21.25 2.54
C THR A 207 -1.11 -21.00 3.61
N THR A 208 -1.69 -19.81 3.63
CA THR A 208 -2.75 -19.46 4.59
C THR A 208 -3.95 -20.41 4.48
N GLU A 209 -4.29 -20.87 3.27
CA GLU A 209 -5.37 -21.85 3.06
C GLU A 209 -5.09 -23.20 3.71
N ILE A 210 -3.84 -23.68 3.67
CA ILE A 210 -3.48 -24.96 4.31
C ILE A 210 -3.61 -24.81 5.83
N LEU A 211 -3.13 -23.72 6.41
CA LEU A 211 -3.32 -23.46 7.84
C LEU A 211 -4.80 -23.37 8.19
N ARG A 212 -5.59 -22.63 7.40
CA ARG A 212 -7.04 -22.51 7.61
C ARG A 212 -7.69 -23.89 7.64
N ASN A 213 -7.39 -24.77 6.69
CA ASN A 213 -7.94 -26.13 6.66
C ASN A 213 -7.57 -26.91 7.92
N LEU A 214 -6.30 -26.89 8.35
CA LEU A 214 -5.87 -27.54 9.59
C LEU A 214 -6.65 -27.04 10.82
N LEU A 215 -6.92 -25.74 10.88
CA LEU A 215 -7.70 -25.14 11.96
C LEU A 215 -9.18 -25.54 11.92
N TYR A 216 -9.77 -25.68 10.73
CA TYR A 216 -11.14 -26.17 10.55
C TYR A 216 -11.28 -27.63 10.97
N ASP A 217 -10.36 -28.49 10.53
CA ASP A 217 -10.34 -29.91 10.86
C ASP A 217 -10.22 -30.07 12.39
N ALA A 218 -9.33 -29.30 13.02
CA ALA A 218 -9.20 -29.26 14.48
C ALA A 218 -10.46 -28.77 15.20
N ALA A 219 -11.11 -27.73 14.69
CA ALA A 219 -12.38 -27.24 15.23
C ALA A 219 -13.52 -28.26 15.08
N SER A 220 -13.43 -29.15 14.08
CA SER A 220 -14.38 -30.25 13.86
C SER A 220 -14.13 -31.49 14.75
N GLY A 221 -13.07 -31.45 15.57
CA GLY A 221 -12.71 -32.51 16.52
C GLY A 221 -11.61 -33.46 16.03
N GLU A 222 -10.99 -33.19 14.88
CA GLU A 222 -9.79 -33.94 14.46
C GLU A 222 -8.58 -33.54 15.31
N ILE A 223 -7.80 -34.53 15.74
CA ILE A 223 -6.60 -34.29 16.55
C ILE A 223 -5.40 -34.14 15.62
N ASP A 224 -4.87 -32.92 15.56
CA ASP A 224 -3.59 -32.64 14.93
C ASP A 224 -2.54 -32.29 15.98
N ILE A 225 -1.61 -33.21 16.22
CA ILE A 225 -0.51 -33.07 17.20
C ILE A 225 0.35 -31.81 16.98
N ARG A 226 0.35 -31.25 15.77
CA ARG A 226 1.08 -30.03 15.44
C ARG A 226 0.45 -28.80 16.12
N LEU A 227 -0.86 -28.83 16.33
CA LEU A 227 -1.61 -27.74 16.96
C LEU A 227 -1.49 -27.79 18.48
N ASP A 228 -1.33 -28.97 19.08
CA ASP A 228 -1.15 -29.13 20.54
C ASP A 228 0.08 -28.37 21.06
N THR A 229 1.15 -28.34 20.28
CA THR A 229 2.41 -27.67 20.62
C THR A 229 2.59 -26.30 19.95
N LEU A 230 1.60 -25.84 19.18
CA LEU A 230 1.66 -24.58 18.43
C LEU A 230 1.84 -23.39 19.39
N GLY A 231 2.98 -22.70 19.28
CA GLY A 231 3.27 -21.52 20.08
C GLY A 231 3.31 -20.22 19.28
N LEU A 232 3.53 -20.28 17.97
CA LEU A 232 3.65 -19.09 17.13
C LEU A 232 3.10 -19.32 15.73
N VAL A 233 2.25 -18.40 15.26
CA VAL A 233 1.84 -18.30 13.85
C VAL A 233 2.33 -16.98 13.29
N ILE A 234 3.17 -17.06 12.26
CA ILE A 234 3.69 -15.91 11.52
C ILE A 234 2.87 -15.76 10.24
N LEU A 235 2.13 -14.68 10.14
CA LEU A 235 1.31 -14.37 9.00
C LEU A 235 1.98 -13.30 8.11
N ASP A 236 2.68 -13.74 7.07
CA ASP A 236 3.44 -12.86 6.17
C ASP A 236 2.58 -12.24 5.06
N GLU A 237 2.90 -11.00 4.68
CA GLU A 237 2.13 -10.17 3.76
C GLU A 237 0.67 -9.96 4.23
N SER A 238 0.47 -9.64 5.52
CA SER A 238 -0.87 -9.53 6.12
C SER A 238 -1.76 -8.42 5.55
N GLN A 239 -1.25 -7.57 4.66
CA GLN A 239 -2.10 -6.69 3.87
C GLN A 239 -3.07 -7.44 2.93
N TYR A 240 -2.83 -8.74 2.67
CA TYR A 240 -3.77 -9.59 1.93
C TYR A 240 -5.09 -9.84 2.68
N ILE A 241 -5.22 -9.45 3.95
CA ILE A 241 -6.51 -9.42 4.64
C ILE A 241 -7.53 -8.51 3.92
N ALA A 242 -7.08 -7.49 3.19
CA ALA A 242 -7.93 -6.60 2.41
C ALA A 242 -8.29 -7.15 1.02
N ASP A 243 -7.83 -8.36 0.67
CA ASP A 243 -8.18 -9.01 -0.58
C ASP A 243 -9.64 -9.46 -0.57
N HIS A 244 -10.40 -9.10 -1.61
CA HIS A 244 -11.85 -9.36 -1.66
C HIS A 244 -12.19 -10.86 -1.68
N GLU A 245 -11.35 -11.70 -2.28
CA GLU A 245 -11.63 -13.13 -2.42
C GLU A 245 -10.93 -13.94 -1.32
N ARG A 246 -9.73 -13.54 -0.93
CA ARG A 246 -8.87 -14.31 -0.01
C ARG A 246 -8.78 -13.72 1.39
N GLY A 247 -9.32 -12.53 1.64
CA GLY A 247 -9.34 -11.90 2.96
C GLY A 247 -10.07 -12.74 4.00
N VAL A 248 -11.15 -13.43 3.59
CA VAL A 248 -11.91 -14.34 4.48
C VAL A 248 -11.03 -15.46 5.06
N VAL A 249 -10.07 -15.98 4.29
CA VAL A 249 -9.15 -17.03 4.76
C VAL A 249 -8.26 -16.51 5.89
N TRP A 250 -7.87 -15.24 5.82
CA TRP A 250 -7.09 -14.58 6.87
C TRP A 250 -7.92 -14.37 8.14
N GLU A 251 -9.14 -13.87 7.99
CA GLU A 251 -10.05 -13.67 9.11
C GLU A 251 -10.34 -14.98 9.85
N GLU A 252 -10.73 -16.02 9.11
CA GLU A 252 -10.97 -17.36 9.66
C GLU A 252 -9.73 -17.91 10.36
N THR A 253 -8.55 -17.79 9.74
CA THR A 253 -7.29 -18.26 10.34
C THR A 253 -7.02 -17.58 11.68
N ILE A 254 -7.25 -16.26 11.78
CA ILE A 254 -7.02 -15.50 13.02
C ILE A 254 -8.03 -15.90 14.10
N ILE A 255 -9.31 -16.08 13.72
CA ILE A 255 -10.40 -16.43 14.62
C ILE A 255 -10.22 -17.85 15.18
N PHE A 256 -9.91 -18.83 14.31
CA PHE A 256 -9.78 -20.23 14.71
C PHE A 256 -8.41 -20.58 15.30
N CYS A 257 -7.41 -19.71 15.17
CA CYS A 257 -6.09 -19.98 15.74
C CYS A 257 -6.18 -20.16 17.27
N PRO A 258 -5.64 -21.27 17.83
CA PRO A 258 -5.65 -21.51 19.27
C PRO A 258 -5.10 -20.33 20.06
N SER A 259 -5.69 -20.05 21.22
CA SER A 259 -5.32 -18.92 22.09
C SER A 259 -3.92 -19.05 22.70
N GLN A 260 -3.40 -20.28 22.80
CA GLN A 260 -2.04 -20.58 23.26
C GLN A 260 -0.96 -20.12 22.27
N ALA A 261 -1.29 -19.99 20.98
CA ALA A 261 -0.37 -19.55 19.95
C ALA A 261 -0.41 -18.02 19.83
N LYS A 262 0.77 -17.40 19.83
CA LYS A 262 0.92 -15.97 19.53
C LYS A 262 0.81 -15.73 18.03
N LEU A 263 0.20 -14.62 17.65
CA LEU A 263 0.11 -14.17 16.26
C LEU A 263 1.14 -13.07 16.00
N LEU A 264 1.95 -13.27 14.96
CA LEU A 264 2.86 -12.26 14.42
C LEU A 264 2.45 -11.91 12.98
N LEU A 265 1.78 -10.77 12.81
CA LEU A 265 1.33 -10.28 11.50
C LEU A 265 2.41 -9.38 10.90
N LEU A 266 2.97 -9.77 9.76
CA LEU A 266 3.99 -9.01 9.05
C LEU A 266 3.37 -8.35 7.83
N SER A 267 3.31 -7.03 7.84
CA SER A 267 2.73 -6.28 6.73
C SER A 267 3.67 -5.28 6.09
N ALA A 268 3.42 -5.00 4.82
CA ALA A 268 3.78 -3.71 4.24
C ALA A 268 3.01 -2.56 4.94
N SER A 269 3.15 -1.34 4.45
CA SER A 269 2.41 -0.20 4.99
C SER A 269 0.91 -0.34 4.70
N ILE A 270 0.14 -0.83 5.67
CA ILE A 270 -1.34 -0.80 5.66
C ILE A 270 -1.82 0.63 5.99
N GLY A 271 -2.97 1.03 5.44
CA GLY A 271 -3.58 2.33 5.71
C GLY A 271 -4.06 2.49 7.16
N ASN A 272 -4.71 1.46 7.71
CA ASN A 272 -5.35 1.45 9.04
C ASN A 272 -4.86 0.29 9.95
N PRO A 273 -3.55 0.19 10.23
CA PRO A 273 -3.01 -0.93 11.01
C PRO A 273 -3.45 -0.94 12.48
N GLN A 274 -3.93 0.20 13.01
CA GLN A 274 -4.46 0.28 14.38
C GLN A 274 -5.79 -0.47 14.48
N ASP A 275 -6.71 -0.26 13.54
CA ASP A 275 -8.00 -0.95 13.49
C ASP A 275 -7.83 -2.47 13.48
N ILE A 276 -6.80 -2.98 12.78
CA ILE A 276 -6.48 -4.42 12.75
C ILE A 276 -6.02 -4.88 14.14
N ALA A 277 -5.14 -4.14 14.81
CA ALA A 277 -4.67 -4.49 16.15
C ALA A 277 -5.80 -4.44 17.19
N ASP A 278 -6.68 -3.44 17.10
CA ASP A 278 -7.84 -3.29 17.98
C ASP A 278 -8.84 -4.44 17.76
N TRP A 279 -9.07 -4.82 16.50
CA TRP A 279 -9.89 -5.97 16.17
C TRP A 279 -9.29 -7.27 16.73
N LEU A 280 -7.99 -7.56 16.53
CA LEU A 280 -7.34 -8.75 17.12
C LEU A 280 -7.52 -8.78 18.64
N THR A 281 -7.32 -7.64 19.30
CA THR A 281 -7.50 -7.50 20.76
C THR A 281 -8.94 -7.80 21.20
N SER A 282 -9.93 -7.52 20.36
CA SER A 282 -11.35 -7.75 20.67
C SER A 282 -11.79 -9.21 20.53
N ILE A 283 -11.13 -9.99 19.65
CA ILE A 283 -11.53 -11.37 19.34
C ILE A 283 -10.63 -12.43 19.99
N ARG A 284 -9.43 -12.06 20.43
CA ARG A 284 -8.47 -12.96 21.08
C ARG A 284 -8.31 -12.61 22.56
N PRO A 285 -8.00 -13.59 23.43
CA PRO A 285 -7.79 -13.35 24.85
C PRO A 285 -6.49 -12.59 25.17
N THR A 286 -5.53 -12.60 24.24
CA THR A 286 -4.29 -11.84 24.36
C THR A 286 -4.45 -10.50 23.65
N ALA A 287 -4.02 -9.41 24.29
CA ALA A 287 -3.96 -8.10 23.63
C ALA A 287 -3.03 -8.13 22.41
N CYS A 288 -3.27 -7.23 21.44
CA CYS A 288 -2.42 -7.09 20.27
C CYS A 288 -1.69 -5.73 20.26
N ARG A 289 -0.36 -5.77 20.12
CA ARG A 289 0.50 -4.58 20.03
C ARG A 289 0.78 -4.23 18.57
N LEU A 290 0.50 -2.98 18.18
CA LEU A 290 0.94 -2.44 16.90
C LEU A 290 2.37 -1.89 16.99
N VAL A 291 3.28 -2.41 16.16
CA VAL A 291 4.60 -1.83 15.90
C VAL A 291 4.61 -1.19 14.52
N ARG A 292 4.88 0.11 14.46
CA ARG A 292 4.83 0.89 13.22
C ARG A 292 6.14 1.63 12.98
N HIS A 293 6.64 1.53 11.75
CA HIS A 293 7.78 2.30 11.29
C HIS A 293 7.47 2.81 9.88
N SER A 294 7.49 4.13 9.66
CA SER A 294 7.11 4.73 8.37
C SER A 294 8.29 5.07 7.47
N LYS A 295 9.51 5.17 8.02
CA LYS A 295 10.70 5.54 7.27
C LYS A 295 11.25 4.32 6.52
N ARG A 296 11.61 4.48 5.25
CA ARG A 296 12.29 3.40 4.50
C ARG A 296 13.78 3.42 4.85
N THR A 297 14.33 2.23 5.13
CA THR A 297 15.78 2.03 5.30
C THR A 297 16.53 2.37 4.02
N VAL A 298 16.01 1.89 2.87
CA VAL A 298 16.53 2.25 1.55
C VAL A 298 15.63 3.34 0.94
N PRO A 299 16.14 4.58 0.78
CA PRO A 299 15.37 5.67 0.21
C PRO A 299 15.09 5.39 -1.27
N LEU A 300 13.88 5.72 -1.72
CA LEU A 300 13.50 5.62 -3.12
C LEU A 300 13.62 6.97 -3.80
N ARG A 301 14.10 6.97 -5.05
CA ARG A 301 14.13 8.14 -5.94
C ARG A 301 13.19 7.85 -7.10
N ALA A 302 12.32 8.80 -7.44
CA ALA A 302 11.39 8.67 -8.56
C ALA A 302 11.82 9.56 -9.72
N GLY A 303 11.86 8.99 -10.93
CA GLY A 303 12.18 9.69 -12.16
C GLY A 303 11.34 9.19 -13.33
N TYR A 304 11.42 9.89 -14.45
CA TYR A 304 10.71 9.57 -15.68
C TYR A 304 11.63 9.75 -16.89
N LEU A 305 11.34 9.04 -17.97
CA LEU A 305 12.01 9.24 -19.25
C LEU A 305 11.41 10.46 -19.95
N HIS A 306 12.20 11.51 -20.10
CA HIS A 306 11.78 12.73 -20.78
C HIS A 306 11.73 12.51 -22.30
N PRO A 307 10.84 13.19 -23.06
CA PRO A 307 10.77 13.07 -24.53
C PRO A 307 12.06 13.34 -25.30
N ASN A 308 13.05 13.99 -24.68
CA ASN A 308 14.39 14.20 -25.25
C ASN A 308 15.34 13.01 -24.99
N GLY A 309 14.84 11.88 -24.49
CA GLY A 309 15.59 10.68 -24.17
C GLY A 309 16.35 10.70 -22.84
N LYS A 310 16.27 11.78 -22.05
CA LYS A 310 17.00 11.88 -20.77
C LYS A 310 16.16 11.40 -19.58
N LEU A 311 16.78 10.66 -18.68
CA LEU A 311 16.17 10.30 -17.39
C LEU A 311 16.15 11.54 -16.48
N THR A 312 14.96 11.93 -16.02
CA THR A 312 14.72 13.19 -15.30
C THR A 312 14.05 12.94 -13.95
N PRO A 313 14.44 13.64 -12.86
CA PRO A 313 13.79 13.53 -11.56
C PRO A 313 12.31 13.92 -11.61
N LEU A 314 11.45 13.15 -10.94
CA LEU A 314 10.01 13.43 -10.84
C LEU A 314 9.72 14.54 -9.82
N PHE A 315 10.49 14.58 -8.73
CA PHE A 315 10.35 15.54 -7.64
C PHE A 315 11.53 16.51 -7.60
N ARG A 316 11.35 17.64 -6.93
CA ARG A 316 12.44 18.60 -6.65
C ARG A 316 13.47 18.06 -5.66
N THR A 317 13.06 17.11 -4.83
CA THR A 317 13.89 16.45 -3.82
C THR A 317 14.48 15.16 -4.39
N LEU A 318 15.63 14.72 -3.85
CA LEU A 318 16.27 13.46 -4.25
C LEU A 318 15.37 12.25 -3.95
N GLY A 319 14.70 12.26 -2.80
CA GLY A 319 13.80 11.18 -2.37
C GLY A 319 12.33 11.45 -2.70
N ILE A 320 11.51 10.40 -2.68
CA ILE A 320 10.05 10.54 -2.77
C ILE A 320 9.51 11.26 -1.52
N PRO A 321 8.82 12.41 -1.66
CA PRO A 321 8.24 13.11 -0.52
C PRO A 321 7.00 12.38 -0.01
N TYR A 322 6.99 12.04 1.28
CA TYR A 322 5.83 11.47 1.95
C TYR A 322 4.85 12.58 2.33
N GLY A 323 3.57 12.44 1.97
CA GLY A 323 2.48 13.33 2.42
C GLY A 323 2.35 14.69 1.72
N HIS A 324 3.26 15.06 0.80
CA HIS A 324 3.22 16.36 0.12
C HIS A 324 3.28 16.25 -1.41
N PRO A 325 2.13 16.24 -2.11
CA PRO A 325 2.07 16.15 -3.58
C PRO A 325 2.58 17.41 -4.31
N SER A 326 2.87 18.51 -3.60
CA SER A 326 3.26 19.81 -4.16
C SER A 326 4.73 19.92 -4.59
N GLN A 327 5.49 18.82 -4.59
CA GLN A 327 6.94 18.82 -4.84
C GLN A 327 7.36 18.35 -6.24
N LEU A 328 6.45 18.24 -7.20
CA LEU A 328 6.82 17.87 -8.57
C LEU A 328 7.87 18.83 -9.14
N HIS A 329 8.82 18.26 -9.89
CA HIS A 329 9.77 19.05 -10.65
C HIS A 329 9.01 19.97 -11.63
N PRO A 330 9.42 21.25 -11.81
CA PRO A 330 8.71 22.18 -12.70
C PRO A 330 8.47 21.62 -14.10
N GLU A 331 9.46 20.91 -14.64
CA GLU A 331 9.35 20.28 -15.95
C GLU A 331 8.37 19.11 -15.98
N ALA A 332 8.37 18.27 -14.93
CA ALA A 332 7.38 17.20 -14.79
C ALA A 332 5.96 17.79 -14.70
N LYS A 333 5.80 18.91 -13.99
CA LYS A 333 4.54 19.64 -13.91
C LYS A 333 4.13 20.24 -15.27
N ARG A 334 5.07 20.83 -16.03
CA ARG A 334 4.82 21.37 -17.38
C ARG A 334 4.32 20.27 -18.32
N LEU A 335 5.04 19.14 -18.40
CA LEU A 335 4.67 18.02 -19.26
C LEU A 335 3.33 17.39 -18.86
N PHE A 336 3.04 17.30 -17.55
CA PHE A 336 1.74 16.82 -17.09
C PHE A 336 0.61 17.77 -17.53
N LEU A 337 0.80 19.08 -17.41
CA LEU A 337 -0.17 20.08 -17.88
C LEU A 337 -0.33 20.05 -19.40
N GLU A 338 0.75 19.91 -20.18
CA GLU A 338 0.68 19.78 -21.64
C GLU A 338 -0.05 18.52 -22.07
N TYR A 339 0.21 17.39 -21.41
CA TYR A 339 -0.54 16.16 -21.63
C TYR A 339 -2.02 16.35 -21.31
N GLU A 340 -2.35 17.01 -20.19
CA GLU A 340 -3.73 17.35 -19.86
C GLU A 340 -4.36 18.25 -20.93
N GLU A 341 -3.68 19.31 -21.38
CA GLU A 341 -4.17 20.22 -22.43
C GLU A 341 -4.37 19.52 -23.78
N GLN A 342 -3.47 18.63 -24.18
CA GLN A 342 -3.57 17.86 -25.44
C GLN A 342 -4.66 16.78 -25.39
N THR A 343 -4.99 16.28 -24.20
CA THR A 343 -6.03 15.25 -24.00
C THR A 343 -7.38 15.83 -23.59
N LEU A 344 -7.46 17.14 -23.35
CA LEU A 344 -8.70 17.92 -23.21
C LEU A 344 -9.22 18.32 -24.60
N PRO A 345 -10.55 18.28 -24.88
CA PRO A 345 -11.07 18.85 -26.11
C PRO A 345 -10.83 20.37 -26.10
N SER A 346 -10.18 20.86 -27.15
CA SER A 346 -10.05 22.28 -27.48
C SER A 346 -11.46 22.91 -27.57
N GLY A 347 -11.90 23.50 -26.46
CA GLY A 347 -13.24 24.05 -26.30
C GLY A 347 -13.29 25.25 -25.36
N ARG A 348 -12.27 26.11 -25.39
CA ARG A 348 -12.41 27.51 -24.95
C ARG A 348 -11.68 28.40 -25.94
N SER A 349 -12.42 28.81 -26.97
CA SER A 349 -12.11 30.06 -27.67
C SER A 349 -12.09 31.16 -26.62
N ARG A 350 -10.91 31.77 -26.43
CA ARG A 350 -10.78 33.05 -25.75
C ARG A 350 -11.55 34.09 -26.58
N ARG A 351 -12.71 34.51 -26.10
CA ARG A 351 -13.25 35.85 -26.32
C ARG A 351 -13.86 36.35 -25.02
#